data_AF-A0AA86UXD9-F1
#
_entry.id   AF-A0AA86UXD9-F1
#
_cell.length_a   1.000
_cell.length_b   1.000
_cell.length_c   1.000
_cell.angle_alpha   90.00
_cell.angle_beta   90.00
_cell.angle_gamma   90.00
#
_symmetry.space_group_name_H-M   'P 1'
#
loop_
_entity.id
_entity.type
_entity.pdbx_description
1 polymer ?
#
loop_
_entity_poly.entity_id
_entity_poly.type
_entity_poly.pdbx_seq_one_letter_code
_entity_poly.pdbx_strand_id
1 'polypeptide(L)'
;MGFPGLFKEVSGKPIKLSELKGKRVVVDGFNFAFNMASSLAVSVIIYNDYRKAVKQFRAFLEPLVRECSHVYLVWDGQLLPCKSITSITRMKERSALREQGKNLFKSNFKEAFRLLKKGFTMPRAIVQNLNIALNQIFKNKFDAFCAPYEADQQMAFMYHHDQIDYVLSTDSDMLIYNVPLVANYDQRTKAGTYYKPFILNKPPSFLIKQILHGCDYFPYGSGIQLRNNNKFSVRSPKCHKYGSPDRVIQTLVCSLLQFHFQAVFDISTQKVVHMNKMDQNILKLLEFLPNFVLGPTQIDMSQIGTVECIMRLKRQQVKQKQVQGVKFEEMYGIMINDNGDVEIGGLNVNVNVNSIYDDYMQKQEGEFKNRVLWEPKTYAQNVTVQYENEIKEEDGEEDFLNIIVEDEHDEAIEEDGLEEDVTEQVPQTQEEIIITILWSPSQL
;
A
#
# COMPACT_ATOMS: atom_id res chain seq x y z
N MET A 1 -6.21 7.70 0.07
CA MET A 1 -6.72 6.44 0.63
C MET A 1 -6.19 6.38 2.06
N GLY A 2 -6.35 5.28 2.79
CA GLY A 2 -5.79 5.13 4.13
C GLY A 2 -6.63 5.60 5.32
N PHE A 3 -6.00 5.73 6.48
CA PHE A 3 -6.64 6.06 7.77
C PHE A 3 -7.39 7.41 7.76
N PRO A 4 -8.73 7.41 7.83
CA PRO A 4 -9.52 8.64 7.71
C PRO A 4 -9.16 9.67 8.79
N GLY A 5 -8.83 10.88 8.36
CA GLY A 5 -8.62 12.03 9.26
C GLY A 5 -7.23 12.13 9.89
N LEU A 6 -6.31 11.20 9.60
CA LEU A 6 -4.98 11.19 10.23
C LEU A 6 -4.16 12.46 9.92
N PHE A 7 -4.26 13.01 8.70
CA PHE A 7 -3.65 14.30 8.36
C PHE A 7 -4.14 15.47 9.23
N LYS A 8 -5.36 15.39 9.80
CA LYS A 8 -5.88 16.43 10.71
C LYS A 8 -5.25 16.35 12.10
N GLU A 9 -4.69 15.20 12.47
CA GLU A 9 -4.01 14.99 13.76
C GLU A 9 -2.53 15.43 13.73
N VAL A 10 -1.98 15.69 12.54
CA VAL A 10 -0.56 16.03 12.35
C VAL A 10 -0.42 17.39 11.68
N SER A 11 0.37 18.27 12.28
CA SER A 11 0.70 19.57 11.66
C SER A 11 1.75 19.37 10.56
N GLY A 12 1.35 19.64 9.32
CA GLY A 12 2.25 19.72 8.17
C GLY A 12 2.94 21.09 8.05
N LYS A 13 4.12 21.11 7.44
CA LYS A 13 4.87 22.34 7.14
C LYS A 13 5.09 22.45 5.62
N PRO A 14 5.12 23.65 5.03
CA PRO A 14 5.53 23.80 3.64
C PRO A 14 6.94 23.27 3.43
N ILE A 15 7.18 22.61 2.30
CA ILE A 15 8.51 22.18 1.86
C ILE A 15 8.67 22.47 0.36
N LYS A 16 9.85 22.94 -0.02
CA LYS A 16 10.23 23.15 -1.43
C LYS A 16 11.15 22.05 -1.91
N LEU A 17 11.14 21.79 -3.22
CA LEU A 17 12.05 20.84 -3.86
C LEU A 17 13.53 21.08 -3.51
N SER A 18 13.96 22.35 -3.39
CA SER A 18 15.32 22.71 -3.01
C SER A 18 15.76 22.17 -1.64
N GLU A 19 14.81 21.90 -0.74
CA GLU A 19 15.09 21.30 0.58
C GLU A 19 15.33 19.79 0.50
N LEU A 20 14.97 19.15 -0.63
CA LEU A 20 15.27 17.75 -0.93
C LEU A 20 16.63 17.58 -1.64
N LYS A 21 17.41 18.65 -1.78
CA LYS A 21 18.70 18.62 -2.48
C LYS A 21 19.65 17.59 -1.87
N GLY A 22 20.19 16.73 -2.72
CA GLY A 22 21.11 15.67 -2.31
C GLY A 22 20.49 14.58 -1.43
N LYS A 23 19.16 14.53 -1.31
CA LYS A 23 18.42 13.48 -0.61
C LYS A 23 18.04 12.36 -1.55
N ARG A 24 17.83 11.17 -1.00
CA ARG A 24 17.22 10.02 -1.67
C ARG A 24 15.73 10.06 -1.41
N VAL A 25 14.96 10.07 -2.48
CA VAL A 25 13.52 10.27 -2.42
C VAL A 25 12.83 9.07 -3.04
N VAL A 26 11.77 8.56 -2.44
CA VAL A 26 10.88 7.59 -3.08
C VAL A 26 9.54 8.24 -3.40
N VAL A 27 8.97 7.87 -4.54
CA VAL A 27 7.67 8.32 -5.04
C VAL A 27 6.73 7.11 -5.12
N ASP A 28 5.52 7.29 -4.61
CA ASP A 28 4.41 6.36 -4.75
C ASP A 28 3.82 6.43 -6.18
N GLY A 29 4.09 5.41 -6.99
CA GLY A 29 3.76 5.42 -8.41
C GLY A 29 2.28 5.43 -8.72
N PHE A 30 1.47 4.62 -8.02
CA PHE A 30 0.03 4.59 -8.27
C PHE A 30 -0.64 5.86 -7.77
N ASN A 31 -0.27 6.38 -6.60
CA ASN A 31 -0.80 7.63 -6.08
C ASN A 31 -0.64 8.79 -7.07
N PHE A 32 0.57 8.97 -7.61
CA PHE A 32 0.83 10.00 -8.60
C PHE A 32 0.19 9.70 -9.98
N ALA A 33 0.11 8.42 -10.40
CA ALA A 33 -0.64 8.05 -11.59
C ALA A 33 -2.12 8.49 -11.50
N PHE A 34 -2.76 8.29 -10.35
CA PHE A 34 -4.13 8.73 -10.11
C PHE A 34 -4.27 10.26 -10.15
N ASN A 35 -3.32 11.00 -9.58
CA ASN A 35 -3.32 12.46 -9.65
C ASN A 35 -3.18 12.97 -11.10
N MET A 36 -2.47 12.22 -11.94
CA MET A 36 -2.32 12.49 -13.39
C MET A 36 -3.47 11.90 -14.25
N ALA A 37 -4.52 11.32 -13.66
CA ALA A 37 -5.61 10.71 -14.43
C ALA A 37 -6.26 11.68 -15.44
N SER A 38 -6.31 12.98 -15.13
CA SER A 38 -6.83 13.98 -16.06
C SER A 38 -6.05 14.07 -17.38
N SER A 39 -4.74 13.84 -17.38
CA SER A 39 -3.93 13.86 -18.61
C SER A 39 -3.77 12.47 -19.25
N LEU A 40 -3.92 11.41 -18.45
CA LEU A 40 -3.61 10.03 -18.84
C LEU A 40 -4.82 9.16 -19.16
N ALA A 41 -6.01 9.44 -18.64
CA ALA A 41 -7.13 8.49 -18.70
C ALA A 41 -7.48 8.10 -20.14
N VAL A 42 -7.57 9.07 -21.06
CA VAL A 42 -7.89 8.77 -22.46
C VAL A 42 -6.75 8.01 -23.14
N SER A 43 -5.50 8.46 -23.01
CA SER A 43 -4.38 7.80 -23.68
C SER A 43 -4.17 6.37 -23.20
N VAL A 44 -4.28 6.14 -21.89
CA VAL A 44 -4.09 4.83 -21.28
C VAL A 44 -5.28 3.91 -21.55
N ILE A 45 -6.52 4.37 -21.38
CA ILE A 45 -7.70 3.50 -21.42
C ILE A 45 -8.20 3.29 -22.85
N ILE A 46 -8.17 4.33 -23.70
CA ILE A 46 -8.71 4.28 -25.07
C ILE A 46 -7.62 3.90 -26.05
N TYR A 47 -6.45 4.56 -25.98
CA TYR A 47 -5.40 4.38 -26.98
C TYR A 47 -4.31 3.38 -26.58
N ASN A 48 -4.35 2.87 -25.34
CA ASN A 48 -3.30 2.01 -24.77
C ASN A 48 -1.88 2.58 -24.99
N ASP A 49 -1.75 3.90 -24.98
CA ASP A 49 -0.53 4.61 -25.34
C ASP A 49 0.31 4.91 -24.10
N TYR A 50 1.31 4.07 -23.86
CA TYR A 50 2.25 4.24 -22.74
C TYR A 50 3.18 5.44 -22.94
N ARG A 51 3.40 5.93 -24.17
CA ARG A 51 4.34 7.03 -24.46
C ARG A 51 3.87 8.33 -23.82
N LYS A 52 2.56 8.58 -23.80
CA LYS A 52 1.99 9.72 -23.06
C LYS A 52 2.23 9.59 -21.55
N ALA A 53 2.11 8.39 -20.98
CA ALA A 53 2.47 8.14 -19.59
C ALA A 53 3.95 8.44 -19.33
N VAL A 54 4.86 7.98 -20.21
CA VAL A 54 6.30 8.29 -20.13
C VAL A 54 6.54 9.80 -20.15
N LYS A 55 5.92 10.54 -21.08
CA LYS A 55 6.06 12.02 -21.15
C LYS A 55 5.62 12.70 -19.86
N GLN A 56 4.47 12.31 -19.30
CA GLN A 56 3.93 12.91 -18.07
C GLN A 56 4.80 12.58 -16.84
N PHE A 57 5.15 11.30 -16.64
CA PHE A 57 6.01 10.88 -15.53
C PHE A 57 7.41 11.48 -15.65
N ARG A 58 7.99 11.54 -16.86
CA ARG A 58 9.28 12.21 -17.07
C ARG A 58 9.19 13.67 -16.64
N ALA A 59 8.20 14.41 -17.10
CA ALA A 59 8.04 15.81 -16.74
C ALA A 59 7.95 15.99 -15.21
N PHE A 60 7.22 15.09 -14.54
CA PHE A 60 7.05 15.09 -13.08
C PHE A 60 8.35 14.76 -12.33
N LEU A 61 9.08 13.72 -12.77
CA LEU A 61 10.27 13.20 -12.11
C LEU A 61 11.54 14.00 -12.40
N GLU A 62 11.65 14.61 -13.59
CA GLU A 62 12.86 15.29 -14.04
C GLU A 62 13.37 16.36 -13.05
N PRO A 63 12.52 17.25 -12.48
CA PRO A 63 12.96 18.17 -11.44
C PRO A 63 13.50 17.46 -10.19
N LEU A 64 12.86 16.37 -9.76
CA LEU A 64 13.29 15.58 -8.60
C LEU A 64 14.65 14.94 -8.87
N VAL A 65 14.82 14.29 -10.02
CA VAL A 65 16.07 13.62 -10.43
C VAL A 65 17.24 14.61 -10.56
N ARG A 66 16.97 15.86 -10.96
CA ARG A 66 18.00 16.92 -11.04
C ARG A 66 18.48 17.39 -9.66
N GLU A 67 17.58 17.53 -8.69
CA GLU A 67 17.88 18.11 -7.37
C GLU A 67 18.33 17.07 -6.35
N CYS A 68 17.71 15.89 -6.38
CA CYS A 68 17.93 14.79 -5.43
C CYS A 68 19.21 14.01 -5.78
N SER A 69 19.78 13.29 -4.80
CA SER A 69 20.89 12.39 -5.06
C SER A 69 20.44 11.12 -5.79
N HIS A 70 19.24 10.63 -5.48
CA HIS A 70 18.61 9.50 -6.13
C HIS A 70 17.08 9.56 -5.99
N VAL A 71 16.33 9.12 -7.00
CA VAL A 71 14.86 9.07 -6.96
C VAL A 71 14.38 7.65 -7.28
N TYR A 72 13.58 7.08 -6.38
CA TYR A 72 12.93 5.80 -6.57
C TYR A 72 11.47 6.00 -6.94
N LEU A 73 10.93 5.17 -7.84
CA LEU A 73 9.50 5.10 -8.15
C LEU A 73 9.01 3.69 -7.82
N VAL A 74 8.15 3.57 -6.82
CA VAL A 74 7.67 2.28 -6.31
C VAL A 74 6.20 2.10 -6.67
N TRP A 75 5.89 0.95 -7.28
CA TRP A 75 4.53 0.55 -7.61
C TRP A 75 4.06 -0.58 -6.70
N ASP A 76 2.75 -0.68 -6.47
CA ASP A 76 2.17 -1.89 -5.89
C ASP A 76 2.45 -3.10 -6.78
N GLY A 77 2.78 -4.21 -6.14
CA GLY A 77 2.97 -5.55 -6.66
C GLY A 77 1.68 -6.37 -6.69
N GLN A 78 1.76 -7.57 -6.12
CA GLN A 78 0.66 -8.52 -6.09
C GLN A 78 -0.43 -8.10 -5.10
N LEU A 79 -1.64 -8.63 -5.32
CA LEU A 79 -2.75 -8.45 -4.39
C LEU A 79 -2.54 -9.31 -3.13
N LEU A 80 -2.78 -8.72 -1.97
CA LEU A 80 -2.84 -9.43 -0.71
C LEU A 80 -4.23 -10.00 -0.45
N PRO A 81 -4.35 -11.24 0.09
CA PRO A 81 -5.61 -11.80 0.53
C PRO A 81 -6.41 -10.87 1.46
N CYS A 82 -5.75 -10.28 2.45
CA CYS A 82 -6.34 -9.37 3.46
C CYS A 82 -6.95 -8.09 2.87
N LYS A 83 -6.39 -7.60 1.75
CA LYS A 83 -6.85 -6.40 1.04
C LYS A 83 -7.76 -6.73 -0.16
N SER A 84 -7.94 -8.02 -0.48
CA SER A 84 -8.58 -8.47 -1.72
C SER A 84 -10.01 -7.96 -1.86
N ILE A 85 -10.80 -7.94 -0.80
CA ILE A 85 -12.21 -7.50 -0.82
C ILE A 85 -12.30 -6.05 -1.28
N THR A 86 -11.51 -5.17 -0.65
CA THR A 86 -11.48 -3.74 -0.95
C THR A 86 -10.91 -3.51 -2.36
N SER A 87 -9.81 -4.19 -2.70
CA SER A 87 -9.16 -4.07 -4.00
C SER A 87 -10.01 -4.56 -5.17
N ILE A 88 -10.69 -5.71 -5.03
CA ILE A 88 -11.58 -6.28 -6.06
C ILE A 88 -12.81 -5.40 -6.22
N THR A 89 -13.43 -4.94 -5.13
CA THR A 89 -14.58 -4.02 -5.20
C THR A 89 -14.20 -2.74 -5.94
N ARG A 90 -13.10 -2.08 -5.54
CA ARG A 90 -12.56 -0.89 -6.23
C ARG A 90 -12.25 -1.19 -7.70
N MET A 91 -11.73 -2.38 -8.01
CA MET A 91 -11.43 -2.78 -9.39
C MET A 91 -12.69 -2.94 -10.24
N LYS A 92 -13.72 -3.60 -9.71
CA LYS A 92 -15.02 -3.81 -10.39
C LYS A 92 -15.71 -2.48 -10.68
N GLU A 93 -15.79 -1.61 -9.68
CA GLU A 93 -16.36 -0.26 -9.83
C GLU A 93 -15.62 0.54 -10.91
N ARG A 94 -14.29 0.58 -10.85
CA ARG A 94 -13.47 1.24 -11.87
C ARG A 94 -13.66 0.61 -13.25
N SER A 95 -13.82 -0.71 -13.33
CA SER A 95 -14.05 -1.41 -14.60
C SER A 95 -15.40 -1.06 -15.22
N ALA A 96 -16.46 -1.02 -14.42
CA ALA A 96 -17.77 -0.58 -14.89
C ALA A 96 -17.71 0.87 -15.42
N LEU A 97 -17.06 1.78 -14.70
CA LEU A 97 -16.87 3.17 -15.12
C LEU A 97 -16.05 3.27 -16.42
N ARG A 98 -14.99 2.45 -16.57
CA ARG A 98 -14.19 2.40 -17.81
C ARG A 98 -15.02 1.97 -19.00
N GLU A 99 -15.80 0.90 -18.87
CA GLU A 99 -16.62 0.40 -19.98
C GLU A 99 -17.73 1.39 -20.35
N GLN A 100 -18.39 2.00 -19.36
CA GLN A 100 -19.34 3.09 -19.63
C GLN A 100 -18.67 4.28 -20.34
N GLY A 101 -17.49 4.70 -19.87
CA GLY A 101 -16.73 5.77 -20.49
C GLY A 101 -16.30 5.48 -21.93
N LYS A 102 -15.87 4.24 -22.23
CA LYS A 102 -15.54 3.80 -23.59
C LYS A 102 -16.75 3.86 -24.52
N ASN A 103 -17.91 3.40 -24.06
CA ASN A 103 -19.14 3.39 -24.86
C ASN A 103 -19.61 4.80 -25.23
N LEU A 104 -19.42 5.78 -24.34
CA LEU A 104 -19.77 7.17 -24.57
C LEU A 104 -18.70 7.96 -25.33
N PHE A 105 -17.49 7.42 -25.55
CA PHE A 105 -16.35 8.21 -26.02
C PHE A 105 -16.59 8.93 -27.36
N LYS A 106 -17.31 8.29 -28.29
CA LYS A 106 -17.63 8.86 -29.61
C LYS A 106 -18.89 9.75 -29.61
N SER A 107 -19.83 9.53 -28.70
CA SER A 107 -21.14 10.18 -28.71
C SER A 107 -21.27 11.33 -27.70
N ASN A 108 -20.57 11.24 -26.57
CA ASN A 108 -20.55 12.25 -25.51
C ASN A 108 -19.18 12.27 -24.82
N PHE A 109 -18.23 12.97 -25.44
CA PHE A 109 -16.85 13.03 -24.96
C PHE A 109 -16.72 13.60 -23.53
N LYS A 110 -17.51 14.63 -23.18
CA LYS A 110 -17.45 15.26 -21.85
C LYS A 110 -17.77 14.25 -20.74
N GLU A 111 -18.87 13.51 -20.91
CA GLU A 111 -19.28 12.50 -19.94
C GLU A 111 -18.35 11.28 -19.96
N ALA A 112 -17.93 10.83 -21.15
CA ALA A 112 -16.94 9.78 -21.30
C ALA A 112 -15.65 10.12 -20.55
N PHE A 113 -15.11 11.32 -20.73
CA PHE A 113 -13.90 11.78 -20.05
C PHE A 113 -14.07 11.78 -18.53
N ARG A 114 -15.22 12.23 -18.01
CA ARG A 114 -15.53 12.19 -16.57
C ARG A 114 -15.50 10.75 -16.03
N LEU A 115 -16.12 9.80 -16.74
CA LEU A 115 -16.16 8.39 -16.35
C LEU A 115 -14.80 7.72 -16.46
N LEU A 116 -14.05 7.99 -17.53
CA LEU A 116 -12.70 7.46 -17.74
C LEU A 116 -11.73 7.94 -16.66
N LYS A 117 -11.80 9.21 -16.22
CA LYS A 117 -11.01 9.71 -15.08
C LYS A 117 -11.35 8.98 -13.79
N LYS A 118 -12.64 8.82 -13.47
CA LYS A 118 -13.08 8.11 -12.24
C LYS A 118 -12.72 6.62 -12.28
N GLY A 119 -12.81 6.00 -13.46
CA GLY A 119 -12.46 4.61 -13.70
C GLY A 119 -10.96 4.37 -13.93
N PHE A 120 -10.11 5.40 -13.80
CA PHE A 120 -8.70 5.31 -14.13
C PHE A 120 -8.01 4.19 -13.36
N THR A 121 -7.12 3.49 -14.04
CA THR A 121 -6.19 2.52 -13.47
C THR A 121 -5.02 2.43 -14.42
N MET A 122 -3.80 2.27 -13.90
CA MET A 122 -2.64 2.03 -14.75
C MET A 122 -2.51 0.51 -14.98
N PRO A 123 -2.64 0.01 -16.22
CA PRO A 123 -2.41 -1.41 -16.51
C PRO A 123 -0.97 -1.82 -16.23
N ARG A 124 -0.76 -3.07 -15.76
CA ARG A 124 0.59 -3.59 -15.44
C ARG A 124 1.55 -3.56 -16.63
N ALA A 125 1.07 -3.86 -17.83
CA ALA A 125 1.87 -3.77 -19.05
C ALA A 125 2.37 -2.33 -19.32
N ILE A 126 1.54 -1.32 -19.05
CA ILE A 126 1.96 0.08 -19.16
C ILE A 126 2.97 0.44 -18.07
N VAL A 127 2.78 -0.03 -16.83
CA VAL A 127 3.76 0.16 -15.75
C VAL A 127 5.12 -0.43 -16.11
N GLN A 128 5.16 -1.63 -16.68
CA GLN A 128 6.41 -2.26 -17.12
C GLN A 128 7.13 -1.43 -18.20
N ASN A 129 6.42 -1.04 -19.26
CA ASN A 129 6.99 -0.21 -20.32
C ASN A 129 7.44 1.17 -19.80
N LEU A 130 6.67 1.75 -18.88
CA LEU A 130 6.99 3.00 -18.22
C LEU A 130 8.27 2.89 -17.38
N ASN A 131 8.42 1.81 -16.59
CA ASN A 131 9.61 1.57 -15.79
C ASN A 131 10.84 1.43 -16.68
N ILE A 132 10.77 0.62 -17.75
CA ILE A 132 11.86 0.45 -18.71
C ILE A 132 12.28 1.82 -19.28
N ALA A 133 11.33 2.57 -19.84
CA ALA A 133 11.62 3.86 -20.45
C ALA A 133 12.21 4.87 -19.45
N LEU A 134 11.63 5.01 -18.26
CA LEU A 134 12.13 5.97 -17.26
C LEU A 134 13.51 5.57 -16.71
N ASN A 135 13.75 4.27 -16.51
CA ASN A 135 15.04 3.73 -16.09
C ASN A 135 16.13 4.00 -17.13
N GLN A 136 15.81 3.94 -18.43
CA GLN A 136 16.73 4.28 -19.51
C GLN A 136 16.96 5.79 -19.63
N ILE A 137 15.92 6.60 -19.45
CA ILE A 137 16.00 8.07 -19.54
C ILE A 137 16.87 8.64 -18.42
N PHE A 138 16.65 8.21 -17.17
CA PHE A 138 17.27 8.82 -15.99
C PHE A 138 18.51 8.08 -15.48
N LYS A 139 18.75 6.84 -15.95
CA LYS A 139 19.96 6.06 -15.68
C LYS A 139 20.30 6.00 -14.18
N ASN A 140 21.54 6.36 -13.81
CA ASN A 140 22.11 6.11 -12.49
C ASN A 140 21.50 6.92 -11.32
N LYS A 141 20.62 7.89 -11.60
CA LYS A 141 19.96 8.70 -10.56
C LYS A 141 18.53 8.28 -10.28
N PHE A 142 18.07 7.20 -10.91
CA PHE A 142 16.68 6.80 -10.83
C PHE A 142 16.49 5.29 -10.95
N ASP A 143 15.57 4.76 -10.15
CA ASP A 143 15.13 3.37 -10.24
C ASP A 143 13.62 3.24 -10.03
N ALA A 144 12.93 2.71 -11.04
CA ALA A 144 11.52 2.34 -10.97
C ALA A 144 11.34 0.83 -10.88
N PHE A 145 10.62 0.36 -9.86
CA PHE A 145 10.37 -1.06 -9.60
C PHE A 145 9.03 -1.26 -8.87
N CYS A 146 8.52 -2.49 -8.85
CA CYS A 146 7.34 -2.85 -8.08
C CYS A 146 7.75 -3.44 -6.74
N ALA A 147 7.03 -3.09 -5.68
CA ALA A 147 7.04 -3.86 -4.44
C ALA A 147 6.58 -5.30 -4.71
N PRO A 148 6.91 -6.28 -3.85
CA PRO A 148 6.28 -7.60 -3.90
C PRO A 148 4.76 -7.52 -3.74
N TYR A 149 4.31 -6.66 -2.83
CA TYR A 149 2.90 -6.45 -2.46
C TYR A 149 2.56 -4.97 -2.46
N GLU A 150 2.55 -4.27 -1.33
CA GLU A 150 2.18 -2.85 -1.30
C GLU A 150 3.38 -1.92 -1.27
N ALA A 151 3.26 -0.81 -2.00
CA ALA A 151 4.28 0.23 -2.04
C ALA A 151 4.48 0.90 -0.69
N ASP A 152 3.42 1.05 0.13
CA ASP A 152 3.49 1.72 1.43
C ASP A 152 4.52 1.06 2.36
N GLN A 153 4.42 -0.27 2.55
CA GLN A 153 5.36 -1.04 3.36
C GLN A 153 6.74 -1.11 2.72
N GLN A 154 6.82 -1.18 1.39
CA GLN A 154 8.10 -1.15 0.69
C GLN A 154 8.86 0.16 0.96
N MET A 155 8.18 1.30 0.84
CA MET A 155 8.74 2.62 1.12
C MET A 155 9.09 2.78 2.60
N ALA A 156 8.23 2.28 3.50
CA ALA A 156 8.50 2.27 4.93
C ALA A 156 9.76 1.47 5.27
N PHE A 157 9.89 0.26 4.71
CA PHE A 157 11.07 -0.58 4.87
C PHE A 157 12.33 0.13 4.38
N MET A 158 12.29 0.71 3.17
CA MET A 158 13.41 1.46 2.60
C MET A 158 13.85 2.60 3.54
N TYR A 159 12.91 3.34 4.14
CA TYR A 159 13.23 4.41 5.08
C TYR A 159 13.91 3.89 6.35
N HIS A 160 13.34 2.85 6.98
CA HIS A 160 13.87 2.31 8.24
C HIS A 160 15.22 1.59 8.08
N HIS A 161 15.57 1.22 6.85
CA HIS A 161 16.87 0.63 6.49
C HIS A 161 17.83 1.66 5.89
N ASP A 162 17.58 2.96 6.12
CA ASP A 162 18.36 4.09 5.65
C ASP A 162 18.57 4.13 4.12
N GLN A 163 17.71 3.50 3.33
CA GLN A 163 17.81 3.45 1.85
C GLN A 163 17.30 4.73 1.19
N ILE A 164 16.41 5.45 1.87
CA ILE A 164 15.81 6.71 1.44
C ILE A 164 15.72 7.70 2.60
N ASP A 165 15.50 8.97 2.28
CA ASP A 165 15.39 10.05 3.26
C ASP A 165 13.96 10.66 3.31
N TYR A 166 13.21 10.63 2.21
CA TYR A 166 11.84 11.17 2.12
C TYR A 166 10.93 10.29 1.26
N VAL A 167 9.65 10.23 1.63
CA VAL A 167 8.56 9.61 0.85
C VAL A 167 7.67 10.68 0.26
N LEU A 168 7.38 10.61 -1.04
CA LEU A 168 6.38 11.43 -1.72
C LEU A 168 5.15 10.55 -1.98
N SER A 169 4.10 10.79 -1.22
CA SER A 169 2.79 10.16 -1.40
C SER A 169 1.70 11.08 -0.83
N THR A 170 0.46 10.91 -1.30
CA THR A 170 -0.71 11.52 -0.66
C THR A 170 -1.46 10.53 0.23
N ASP A 171 -0.93 9.30 0.42
CA ASP A 171 -1.52 8.34 1.34
C ASP A 171 -1.16 8.66 2.80
N SER A 172 -2.17 8.76 3.64
CA SER A 172 -2.00 8.97 5.07
C SER A 172 -1.46 7.73 5.78
N ASP A 173 -1.55 6.54 5.19
CA ASP A 173 -1.04 5.30 5.78
C ASP A 173 0.47 5.38 6.06
N MET A 174 1.21 6.14 5.26
CA MET A 174 2.62 6.43 5.51
C MET A 174 2.88 7.05 6.89
N LEU A 175 1.93 7.82 7.43
CA LEU A 175 2.09 8.40 8.77
C LEU A 175 2.14 7.32 9.86
N ILE A 176 1.44 6.19 9.68
CA ILE A 176 1.49 5.04 10.61
C ILE A 176 2.87 4.39 10.65
N TYR A 177 3.54 4.34 9.50
CA TYR A 177 4.87 3.77 9.39
C TYR A 177 5.98 4.69 9.93
N ASN A 178 5.63 5.84 10.51
CA ASN A 178 6.56 6.77 11.13
C ASN A 178 7.67 7.25 10.16
N VAL A 179 7.32 7.49 8.91
CA VAL A 179 8.25 8.00 7.88
C VAL A 179 8.08 9.52 7.66
N PRO A 180 9.10 10.22 7.16
CA PRO A 180 8.99 11.57 6.65
C PRO A 180 8.22 11.59 5.32
N LEU A 181 7.04 12.22 5.33
CA LEU A 181 6.13 12.25 4.19
C LEU A 181 6.05 13.65 3.59
N VAL A 182 6.23 13.78 2.28
CA VAL A 182 5.92 14.98 1.50
C VAL A 182 4.65 14.71 0.71
N ALA A 183 3.54 15.23 1.20
CA ALA A 183 2.24 15.12 0.54
C ALA A 183 1.93 16.34 -0.31
N ASN A 184 0.92 16.23 -1.18
CA ASN A 184 0.40 17.31 -2.02
C ASN A 184 1.50 18.04 -2.82
N TYR A 185 2.51 17.31 -3.29
CA TYR A 185 3.57 17.90 -4.09
C TYR A 185 3.02 18.34 -5.45
N ASP A 186 3.12 19.64 -5.73
CA ASP A 186 2.72 20.25 -6.99
C ASP A 186 3.97 20.49 -7.85
N GLN A 187 3.99 19.86 -9.03
CA GLN A 187 5.08 19.96 -10.00
C GLN A 187 5.32 21.40 -10.49
N ARG A 188 4.26 22.22 -10.61
CA ARG A 188 4.36 23.59 -11.11
C ARG A 188 5.03 24.51 -10.09
N THR A 189 4.62 24.41 -8.84
CA THR A 189 5.17 25.23 -7.75
C THR A 189 6.45 24.62 -7.16
N LYS A 190 6.74 23.34 -7.46
CA LYS A 190 7.85 22.56 -6.90
C LYS A 190 7.84 22.57 -5.37
N ALA A 191 6.66 22.47 -4.80
CA ALA A 191 6.43 22.54 -3.37
C ALA A 191 5.35 21.54 -2.94
N GLY A 192 5.38 21.18 -1.66
CA GLY A 192 4.37 20.32 -1.05
C GLY A 192 4.27 20.58 0.45
N THR A 193 3.67 19.62 1.16
CA THR A 193 3.52 19.65 2.61
C THR A 193 4.32 18.52 3.24
N TYR A 194 5.33 18.88 4.00
CA TYR A 194 6.12 17.96 4.81
C TYR A 194 5.45 17.63 6.14
N TYR A 195 5.31 16.34 6.41
CA TYR A 195 4.92 15.77 7.68
C TYR A 195 6.12 15.01 8.25
N LYS A 196 6.53 15.39 9.46
CA LYS A 196 7.56 14.66 10.20
C LYS A 196 7.02 13.32 10.70
N PRO A 197 7.90 12.33 10.98
CA PRO A 197 7.55 11.13 11.73
C PRO A 197 6.72 11.48 12.98
N PHE A 198 5.51 10.94 13.05
CA PHE A 198 4.48 11.33 14.01
C PHE A 198 4.26 10.29 15.13
N ILE A 199 4.47 9.01 14.83
CA ILE A 199 4.07 7.89 15.68
C ILE A 199 5.04 7.62 16.82
N LEU A 200 6.27 8.15 16.75
CA LEU A 200 7.33 7.88 17.73
C LEU A 200 6.91 8.08 19.21
N ASN A 201 5.95 8.97 19.48
CA ASN A 201 5.46 9.26 20.84
C ASN A 201 4.05 8.71 21.11
N LYS A 202 3.52 7.86 20.24
CA LYS A 202 2.19 7.26 20.39
C LYS A 202 2.34 5.86 20.99
N PRO A 203 1.46 5.47 21.93
CA PRO A 203 1.46 4.10 22.43
C PRO A 203 1.04 3.14 21.31
N PRO A 204 1.42 1.85 21.37
CA PRO A 204 1.00 0.85 20.40
C PRO A 204 -0.53 0.76 20.21
N SER A 205 -1.29 1.05 21.25
CA SER A 205 -2.76 1.14 21.21
C SER A 205 -3.29 2.19 20.23
N PHE A 206 -2.46 3.15 19.80
CA PHE A 206 -2.80 4.09 18.75
C PHE A 206 -3.07 3.35 17.43
N LEU A 207 -2.17 2.46 16.99
CA LEU A 207 -2.38 1.70 15.75
C LEU A 207 -3.64 0.84 15.85
N ILE A 208 -3.87 0.19 16.99
CA ILE A 208 -5.12 -0.57 17.22
C ILE A 208 -6.34 0.32 17.01
N LYS A 209 -6.36 1.52 17.61
CA LYS A 209 -7.49 2.46 17.44
C LYS A 209 -7.69 2.86 15.98
N GLN A 210 -6.60 3.11 15.25
CA GLN A 210 -6.69 3.45 13.84
C GLN A 210 -7.23 2.29 13.01
N ILE A 211 -6.75 1.05 13.23
CA ILE A 211 -7.27 -0.17 12.57
C ILE A 211 -8.77 -0.34 12.85
N LEU A 212 -9.18 -0.18 14.11
CA LEU A 212 -10.58 -0.27 14.53
C LEU A 212 -11.47 0.84 13.94
N HIS A 213 -10.94 2.04 13.72
CA HIS A 213 -11.69 3.09 13.00
C HIS A 213 -11.91 2.71 11.52
N GLY A 214 -11.01 1.89 10.98
CA GLY A 214 -11.11 1.30 9.65
C GLY A 214 -9.82 1.52 8.87
N CYS A 215 -9.33 0.44 8.27
CA CYS A 215 -8.26 0.46 7.27
C CYS A 215 -8.52 -0.59 6.19
N ASP A 216 -7.66 -0.60 5.16
CA ASP A 216 -7.82 -1.50 4.02
C ASP A 216 -7.71 -3.00 4.40
N TYR A 217 -7.13 -3.35 5.56
CA TYR A 217 -7.04 -4.72 6.10
C TYR A 217 -8.15 -5.09 7.08
N PHE A 218 -8.95 -4.12 7.54
CA PHE A 218 -9.92 -4.31 8.60
C PHE A 218 -11.33 -3.87 8.15
N PRO A 219 -12.13 -4.79 7.57
CA PRO A 219 -13.37 -4.45 6.87
C PRO A 219 -14.57 -4.16 7.81
N TYR A 220 -14.38 -4.21 9.13
CA TYR A 220 -15.46 -4.07 10.11
C TYR A 220 -15.79 -2.61 10.47
N GLY A 221 -14.87 -1.67 10.22
CA GLY A 221 -15.00 -0.27 10.60
C GLY A 221 -15.26 -0.07 12.11
N SER A 222 -15.91 1.04 12.47
CA SER A 222 -16.12 1.53 13.85
C SER A 222 -17.04 0.68 14.75
N GLY A 223 -17.39 -0.54 14.35
CA GLY A 223 -18.27 -1.44 15.10
C GLY A 223 -17.67 -1.92 16.43
N ILE A 224 -16.35 -1.83 16.59
CA ILE A 224 -15.61 -2.14 17.83
C ILE A 224 -14.73 -0.96 18.21
N GLN A 225 -14.66 -0.69 19.52
CA GLN A 225 -13.89 0.42 20.08
C GLN A 225 -12.95 -0.09 21.18
N LEU A 226 -11.72 0.42 21.17
CA LEU A 226 -10.77 0.27 22.28
C LEU A 226 -11.02 1.38 23.30
N ARG A 227 -11.48 1.02 24.51
CA ARG A 227 -11.69 1.98 25.61
C ARG A 227 -10.37 2.31 26.32
N ASN A 228 -10.39 3.36 27.14
CA ASN A 228 -9.20 3.91 27.83
C ASN A 228 -8.44 2.90 28.72
N ASN A 229 -9.06 1.76 29.08
CA ASN A 229 -8.43 0.72 29.90
C ASN A 229 -7.86 -0.43 29.05
N ASN A 230 -7.58 -0.20 27.76
CA ASN A 230 -7.19 -1.23 26.78
C ASN A 230 -8.19 -2.39 26.66
N LYS A 231 -9.46 -2.13 27.02
CA LYS A 231 -10.56 -3.09 26.88
C LYS A 231 -11.32 -2.83 25.59
N PHE A 232 -11.59 -3.87 24.83
CA PHE A 232 -12.42 -3.77 23.65
C PHE A 232 -13.89 -3.83 24.06
N SER A 233 -14.73 -2.99 23.44
CA SER A 233 -16.19 -3.10 23.53
C SER A 233 -16.78 -3.13 22.14
N VAL A 234 -17.64 -4.11 21.87
CA VAL A 234 -18.45 -4.19 20.65
C VAL A 234 -19.64 -3.25 20.82
N ARG A 235 -19.83 -2.31 19.89
CA ARG A 235 -20.81 -1.23 20.03
C ARG A 235 -21.94 -1.26 19.01
N SER A 236 -21.97 -2.23 18.09
CA SER A 236 -22.93 -2.21 16.98
C SER A 236 -23.59 -3.55 16.66
N PRO A 237 -24.92 -3.59 16.43
CA PRO A 237 -25.62 -4.72 15.80
C PRO A 237 -25.11 -5.05 14.39
N LYS A 238 -24.42 -4.13 13.70
CA LYS A 238 -23.82 -4.38 12.37
C LYS A 238 -22.69 -5.42 12.41
N CYS A 239 -22.14 -5.76 13.59
CA CYS A 239 -21.21 -6.87 13.73
C CYS A 239 -21.85 -8.21 13.27
N HIS A 240 -23.16 -8.41 13.46
CA HIS A 240 -23.87 -9.61 13.03
C HIS A 240 -23.81 -9.84 11.50
N LYS A 241 -23.58 -8.79 10.71
CA LYS A 241 -23.45 -8.90 9.24
C LYS A 241 -22.07 -9.42 8.80
N TYR A 242 -21.06 -9.39 9.67
CA TYR A 242 -19.67 -9.67 9.31
C TYR A 242 -18.91 -10.61 10.28
N GLY A 243 -19.42 -10.90 11.48
CA GLY A 243 -18.87 -11.94 12.35
C GLY A 243 -19.13 -11.80 13.85
N SER A 244 -18.86 -12.88 14.60
CA SER A 244 -18.77 -12.87 16.07
C SER A 244 -17.65 -11.95 16.57
N PRO A 245 -17.65 -11.53 17.85
CA PRO A 245 -16.54 -10.78 18.45
C PRO A 245 -15.17 -11.42 18.18
N ASP A 246 -15.11 -12.75 18.21
CA ASP A 246 -13.92 -13.56 17.90
C ASP A 246 -13.36 -13.25 16.50
N ARG A 247 -14.23 -13.16 15.48
CA ARG A 247 -13.80 -12.87 14.10
C ARG A 247 -13.15 -11.50 13.97
N VAL A 248 -13.63 -10.53 14.74
CA VAL A 248 -13.07 -9.19 14.69
C VAL A 248 -11.71 -9.14 15.36
N ILE A 249 -11.53 -9.85 16.47
CA ILE A 249 -10.24 -9.96 17.16
C ILE A 249 -9.23 -10.71 16.28
N GLN A 250 -9.63 -11.83 15.68
CA GLN A 250 -8.81 -12.55 14.70
C GLN A 250 -8.35 -11.63 13.57
N THR A 251 -9.26 -10.82 13.00
CA THR A 251 -8.90 -9.90 11.92
C THR A 251 -8.02 -8.74 12.38
N LEU A 252 -8.20 -8.26 13.62
CA LEU A 252 -7.30 -7.28 14.21
C LEU A 252 -5.89 -7.86 14.33
N VAL A 253 -5.74 -9.09 14.81
CA VAL A 253 -4.44 -9.79 14.89
C VAL A 253 -3.82 -9.91 13.49
N CYS A 254 -4.56 -10.40 12.50
CA CYS A 254 -4.10 -10.48 11.11
C CYS A 254 -3.71 -9.11 10.53
N SER A 255 -4.46 -8.05 10.83
CA SER A 255 -4.15 -6.69 10.37
C SER A 255 -2.85 -6.19 10.99
N LEU A 256 -2.66 -6.40 12.30
CA LEU A 256 -1.41 -6.04 12.98
C LEU A 256 -0.22 -6.82 12.42
N LEU A 257 -0.38 -8.13 12.16
CA LEU A 257 0.64 -8.92 11.51
C LEU A 257 0.98 -8.36 10.12
N GLN A 258 -0.02 -7.96 9.33
CA GLN A 258 0.18 -7.35 8.02
C GLN A 258 0.99 -6.05 8.11
N PHE A 259 0.66 -5.16 9.05
CA PHE A 259 1.38 -3.90 9.25
C PHE A 259 2.85 -4.09 9.63
N HIS A 260 3.18 -5.18 10.35
CA HIS A 260 4.55 -5.40 10.84
C HIS A 260 5.38 -6.34 9.98
N PHE A 261 4.77 -7.30 9.32
CA PHE A 261 5.49 -8.44 8.77
C PHE A 261 5.20 -8.70 7.30
N GLN A 262 4.53 -7.80 6.59
CA GLN A 262 4.38 -7.93 5.14
C GLN A 262 5.74 -8.12 4.45
N ALA A 263 5.77 -8.98 3.43
CA ALA A 263 6.94 -9.17 2.59
C ALA A 263 7.23 -7.93 1.72
N VAL A 264 8.50 -7.56 1.66
CA VAL A 264 9.06 -6.39 0.95
C VAL A 264 10.38 -6.78 0.29
N PHE A 265 10.78 -6.06 -0.74
CA PHE A 265 12.04 -6.28 -1.44
C PHE A 265 13.16 -5.43 -0.82
N ASP A 266 14.18 -6.09 -0.28
CA ASP A 266 15.37 -5.40 0.21
C ASP A 266 16.37 -5.19 -0.95
N ILE A 267 16.49 -3.92 -1.36
CA ILE A 267 17.42 -3.47 -2.40
C ILE A 267 18.87 -3.82 -2.07
N SER A 268 19.25 -3.82 -0.79
CA SER A 268 20.64 -4.07 -0.39
C SER A 268 21.01 -5.54 -0.52
N THR A 269 20.12 -6.46 -0.12
CA THR A 269 20.37 -7.90 -0.20
C THR A 269 19.86 -8.54 -1.48
N GLN A 270 19.05 -7.82 -2.27
CA GLN A 270 18.36 -8.31 -3.47
C GLN A 270 17.49 -9.53 -3.16
N LYS A 271 16.78 -9.48 -2.03
CA LYS A 271 15.90 -10.56 -1.56
C LYS A 271 14.58 -9.99 -1.11
N VAL A 272 13.52 -10.77 -1.28
CA VAL A 272 12.27 -10.47 -0.58
C VAL A 272 12.38 -10.99 0.84
N VAL A 273 12.09 -10.11 1.79
CA VAL A 273 12.19 -10.34 3.24
C VAL A 273 10.91 -9.83 3.90
N HIS A 274 10.65 -10.20 5.15
CA HIS A 274 9.59 -9.56 5.92
C HIS A 274 10.04 -8.20 6.45
N MET A 275 9.12 -7.23 6.48
CA MET A 275 9.40 -5.85 6.89
C MET A 275 10.09 -5.75 8.25
N ASN A 276 9.67 -6.59 9.21
CA ASN A 276 10.34 -6.79 10.48
C ASN A 276 10.74 -8.25 10.65
N LYS A 277 11.80 -8.49 11.43
CA LYS A 277 12.21 -9.85 11.80
C LYS A 277 11.15 -10.49 12.70
N MET A 278 10.71 -11.69 12.34
CA MET A 278 9.81 -12.53 13.16
C MET A 278 10.61 -13.26 14.25
N ASP A 279 10.04 -13.33 15.45
CA ASP A 279 10.51 -14.21 16.52
C ASP A 279 9.77 -15.56 16.49
N GLN A 280 10.12 -16.46 17.40
CA GLN A 280 9.52 -17.79 17.48
C GLN A 280 8.01 -17.74 17.80
N ASN A 281 7.55 -16.74 18.56
CA ASN A 281 6.15 -16.62 18.95
C ASN A 281 5.29 -16.24 17.72
N ILE A 282 5.78 -15.33 16.89
CA ILE A 282 5.14 -15.00 15.62
C ILE A 282 5.11 -16.18 14.65
N LEU A 283 6.22 -16.91 14.52
CA LEU A 283 6.26 -18.11 13.67
C LEU A 283 5.22 -19.14 14.12
N LYS A 284 5.14 -19.40 15.43
CA LYS A 284 4.14 -20.29 16.03
C LYS A 284 2.70 -19.79 15.80
N LEU A 285 2.44 -18.49 15.91
CA LEU A 285 1.13 -17.92 15.61
C LEU A 285 0.70 -18.17 14.16
N LEU A 286 1.64 -18.05 13.21
CA LEU A 286 1.37 -18.27 11.80
C LEU A 286 1.03 -19.74 11.48
N GLU A 287 1.50 -20.71 12.27
CA GLU A 287 1.08 -22.12 12.16
C GLU A 287 -0.41 -22.30 12.46
N PHE A 288 -0.98 -21.48 13.34
CA PHE A 288 -2.43 -21.46 13.64
C PHE A 288 -3.26 -20.65 12.64
N LEU A 289 -2.61 -19.95 11.71
CA LEU A 289 -3.23 -19.11 10.68
C LEU A 289 -2.90 -19.63 9.26
N PRO A 290 -3.24 -20.88 8.91
CA PRO A 290 -2.73 -21.54 7.71
C PRO A 290 -3.11 -20.85 6.38
N ASN A 291 -4.23 -20.10 6.37
CA ASN A 291 -4.73 -19.38 5.18
C ASN A 291 -4.38 -17.89 5.19
N PHE A 292 -3.72 -17.39 6.24
CA PHE A 292 -3.25 -16.01 6.30
C PHE A 292 -1.88 -15.89 5.62
N VAL A 293 -1.72 -14.86 4.79
CA VAL A 293 -0.53 -14.70 3.96
C VAL A 293 0.03 -13.30 4.17
N LEU A 294 1.24 -13.23 4.72
CA LEU A 294 2.04 -12.00 4.79
C LEU A 294 2.77 -11.68 3.47
N GLY A 295 2.60 -12.55 2.48
CA GLY A 295 3.34 -12.57 1.23
C GLY A 295 4.53 -13.54 1.31
N PRO A 296 4.63 -14.56 0.44
CA PRO A 296 5.86 -15.35 0.34
C PRO A 296 7.08 -14.48 0.06
N THR A 297 8.21 -14.87 0.65
CA THR A 297 9.54 -14.29 0.37
C THR A 297 10.20 -14.90 -0.88
N GLN A 298 9.64 -16.00 -1.40
CA GLN A 298 10.04 -16.59 -2.67
C GLN A 298 9.07 -16.12 -3.74
N ILE A 299 9.50 -15.15 -4.54
CA ILE A 299 8.75 -14.67 -5.70
C ILE A 299 9.66 -14.63 -6.93
N ASP A 300 9.05 -14.64 -8.11
CA ASP A 300 9.78 -14.35 -9.34
C ASP A 300 10.22 -12.89 -9.36
N MET A 301 11.54 -12.67 -9.41
CA MET A 301 12.16 -11.35 -9.43
C MET A 301 11.76 -10.51 -10.64
N SER A 302 11.30 -11.12 -11.74
CA SER A 302 10.73 -10.39 -12.89
C SER A 302 9.51 -9.54 -12.52
N GLN A 303 8.86 -9.85 -11.40
CA GLN A 303 7.71 -9.11 -10.89
C GLN A 303 8.12 -7.82 -10.15
N ILE A 304 9.36 -7.75 -9.67
CA ILE A 304 9.95 -6.56 -9.05
C ILE A 304 10.41 -5.59 -10.13
N GLY A 305 11.18 -6.07 -11.09
CA GLY A 305 11.71 -5.22 -12.14
C GLY A 305 12.47 -6.00 -13.20
N THR A 306 12.99 -5.28 -14.20
CA THR A 306 13.90 -5.89 -15.17
C THR A 306 15.20 -6.30 -14.51
N VAL A 307 15.89 -7.28 -15.10
CA VAL A 307 17.23 -7.71 -14.64
C VAL A 307 18.19 -6.52 -14.53
N GLU A 308 18.20 -5.64 -15.53
CA GLU A 308 19.01 -4.43 -15.54
C GLU A 308 18.71 -3.52 -14.33
N CYS A 309 17.43 -3.27 -14.04
CA CYS A 309 17.03 -2.46 -12.89
C CYS A 309 17.45 -3.10 -11.56
N ILE A 310 17.23 -4.40 -11.41
CA ILE A 310 17.62 -5.18 -10.22
C ILE A 310 19.14 -5.11 -10.01
N MET A 311 19.93 -5.30 -11.07
CA MET A 311 21.39 -5.19 -11.00
C MET A 311 21.84 -3.77 -10.63
N ARG A 312 21.17 -2.72 -11.13
CA ARG A 312 21.48 -1.34 -10.77
C ARG A 312 21.15 -1.03 -9.31
N LEU A 313 19.98 -1.47 -8.83
CA LEU A 313 19.58 -1.39 -7.44
C LEU A 313 20.63 -2.03 -6.51
N LYS A 314 21.19 -3.19 -6.89
CA LYS A 314 22.26 -3.86 -6.13
C LYS A 314 23.53 -3.00 -5.98
N ARG A 315 23.87 -2.17 -6.97
CA ARG A 315 25.08 -1.32 -6.95
C ARG A 315 24.97 -0.16 -5.95
N GLN A 316 23.76 0.20 -5.53
CA GLN A 316 23.52 1.32 -4.62
C GLN A 316 23.76 0.98 -3.14
N GLN A 317 24.49 -0.10 -2.83
CA GLN A 317 24.71 -0.64 -1.48
C GLN A 317 24.69 0.43 -0.39
N VAL A 318 23.63 0.40 0.42
CA VAL A 318 23.46 1.29 1.56
C VAL A 318 23.91 0.54 2.80
N LYS A 319 24.66 1.22 3.68
CA LYS A 319 24.99 0.65 5.00
C LYS A 319 23.69 0.34 5.73
N GLN A 320 23.43 -0.95 5.98
CA GLN A 320 22.28 -1.34 6.77
C GLN A 320 22.46 -0.86 8.21
N LYS A 321 21.45 -0.17 8.72
CA LYS A 321 21.27 0.00 10.15
C LYS A 321 20.68 -1.29 10.71
N GLN A 322 21.16 -1.71 11.87
CA GLN A 322 20.54 -2.81 12.59
C GLN A 322 19.18 -2.33 13.09
N VAL A 323 18.11 -2.76 12.42
CA VAL A 323 16.75 -2.51 12.88
C VAL A 323 16.43 -3.50 13.99
N GLN A 324 16.07 -2.99 15.17
CA GLN A 324 15.68 -3.80 16.30
C GLN A 324 14.36 -4.52 15.96
N GLY A 325 14.30 -5.83 16.21
CA GLY A 325 13.07 -6.61 15.97
C GLY A 325 11.88 -6.07 16.76
N VAL A 326 10.67 -6.24 16.22
CA VAL A 326 9.44 -5.85 16.90
C VAL A 326 9.08 -6.90 17.93
N LYS A 327 9.05 -6.51 19.20
CA LYS A 327 8.53 -7.36 20.29
C LYS A 327 6.99 -7.31 20.30
N PHE A 328 6.38 -8.06 19.40
CA PHE A 328 4.96 -7.92 19.07
C PHE A 328 4.02 -8.18 20.26
N GLU A 329 4.28 -9.24 21.04
CA GLU A 329 3.48 -9.59 22.22
C GLU A 329 3.54 -8.49 23.29
N GLU A 330 4.74 -8.04 23.65
CA GLU A 330 4.95 -6.93 24.59
C GLU A 330 4.29 -5.63 24.09
N MET A 331 4.39 -5.36 22.79
CA MET A 331 3.87 -4.16 22.17
C MET A 331 2.34 -4.08 22.25
N TYR A 332 1.64 -5.18 22.02
CA TYR A 332 0.18 -5.18 21.93
C TYR A 332 -0.55 -5.85 23.10
N GLY A 333 0.18 -6.47 24.03
CA GLY A 333 -0.41 -7.30 25.07
C GLY A 333 -1.19 -8.48 24.49
N ILE A 334 -0.65 -9.06 23.40
CA ILE A 334 -1.21 -10.21 22.70
C ILE A 334 -0.40 -11.42 23.16
N MET A 335 -0.99 -12.32 23.95
CA MET A 335 -0.36 -13.57 24.34
C MET A 335 -0.87 -14.73 23.49
N ILE A 336 0.03 -15.60 23.04
CA ILE A 336 -0.33 -16.76 22.23
C ILE A 336 -0.16 -18.02 23.09
N ASN A 337 -1.27 -18.69 23.37
CA ASN A 337 -1.28 -19.93 24.12
C ASN A 337 -0.85 -21.12 23.25
N ASP A 338 -0.40 -22.21 23.89
CA ASP A 338 0.09 -23.42 23.21
C ASP A 338 -0.96 -24.10 22.32
N ASN A 339 -2.24 -23.86 22.59
CA ASN A 339 -3.37 -24.37 21.82
C ASN A 339 -3.79 -23.47 20.64
N GLY A 340 -3.07 -22.37 20.39
CA GLY A 340 -3.40 -21.41 19.34
C GLY A 340 -4.51 -20.44 19.73
N ASP A 341 -4.79 -20.27 21.02
CA ASP A 341 -5.63 -19.19 21.49
C ASP A 341 -4.81 -17.90 21.66
N VAL A 342 -5.39 -16.77 21.26
CA VAL A 342 -4.82 -15.44 21.49
C VAL A 342 -5.57 -14.75 22.62
N GLU A 343 -4.83 -14.32 23.63
CA GLU A 343 -5.33 -13.41 24.64
C GLU A 343 -4.96 -11.97 24.30
N ILE A 344 -5.95 -11.09 24.16
CA ILE A 344 -5.73 -9.65 23.95
C ILE A 344 -6.71 -8.83 24.80
N GLY A 345 -6.18 -7.97 25.66
CA GLY A 345 -7.01 -7.07 26.50
C GLY A 345 -8.04 -7.80 27.38
N GLY A 346 -7.71 -9.02 27.85
CA GLY A 346 -8.59 -9.87 28.66
C GLY A 346 -9.63 -10.67 27.87
N LEU A 347 -9.54 -10.69 26.53
CA LEU A 347 -10.34 -11.53 25.65
C LEU A 347 -9.49 -12.70 25.20
N ASN A 348 -10.01 -13.91 25.34
CA ASN A 348 -9.37 -15.12 24.86
C ASN A 348 -10.14 -15.61 23.62
N VAL A 349 -9.46 -15.66 22.49
CA VAL A 349 -10.04 -16.02 21.20
C VAL A 349 -9.18 -17.06 20.52
N ASN A 350 -9.79 -18.17 20.13
CA ASN A 350 -9.11 -19.15 19.28
C ASN A 350 -8.79 -18.53 17.92
N VAL A 351 -7.52 -18.48 17.51
CA VAL A 351 -7.12 -17.91 16.21
C VAL A 351 -6.97 -18.95 15.11
N ASN A 352 -7.62 -20.12 15.21
CA ASN A 352 -7.71 -21.02 14.08
C ASN A 352 -8.64 -20.43 13.00
N VAL A 353 -8.07 -19.59 12.14
CA VAL A 353 -8.80 -18.84 11.12
C VAL A 353 -8.94 -19.67 9.84
N ASN A 354 -9.67 -20.78 9.90
CA ASN A 354 -10.18 -21.41 8.68
C ASN A 354 -11.32 -20.57 8.08
N SER A 355 -12.12 -19.84 8.89
CA SER A 355 -13.40 -19.28 8.40
C SER A 355 -13.39 -17.85 7.86
N ILE A 356 -12.44 -16.97 8.23
CA ILE A 356 -12.51 -15.56 7.79
C ILE A 356 -12.07 -15.42 6.33
N TYR A 357 -10.97 -16.06 5.94
CA TYR A 357 -10.52 -15.94 4.56
C TYR A 357 -11.30 -16.86 3.64
N ASP A 358 -11.71 -18.05 4.09
CA ASP A 358 -12.41 -19.00 3.23
C ASP A 358 -13.83 -18.52 2.89
N ASP A 359 -14.61 -17.97 3.85
CA ASP A 359 -15.96 -17.44 3.58
C ASP A 359 -15.94 -16.25 2.59
N TYR A 360 -14.87 -15.44 2.61
CA TYR A 360 -14.71 -14.27 1.75
C TYR A 360 -14.08 -14.63 0.39
N MET A 361 -13.11 -15.54 0.38
CA MET A 361 -12.46 -16.05 -0.83
C MET A 361 -13.40 -16.92 -1.66
N GLN A 362 -14.22 -17.79 -1.04
CA GLN A 362 -15.23 -18.59 -1.74
C GLN A 362 -16.21 -17.73 -2.56
N LYS A 363 -16.50 -16.50 -2.13
CA LYS A 363 -17.37 -15.56 -2.86
C LYS A 363 -16.69 -14.85 -4.04
N GLN A 364 -15.36 -14.89 -4.14
CA GLN A 364 -14.58 -14.14 -5.14
C GLN A 364 -13.54 -15.01 -5.88
N GLU A 365 -13.57 -16.33 -5.70
CA GLU A 365 -12.53 -17.29 -6.12
C GLU A 365 -12.09 -17.16 -7.59
N GLY A 366 -13.00 -16.84 -8.50
CA GLY A 366 -12.71 -16.82 -9.95
C GLY A 366 -11.79 -15.68 -10.41
N GLU A 367 -11.90 -14.48 -9.83
CA GLU A 367 -11.04 -13.34 -10.19
C GLU A 367 -9.74 -13.31 -9.40
N PHE A 368 -9.76 -13.85 -8.17
CA PHE A 368 -8.60 -13.89 -7.28
C PHE A 368 -7.55 -14.91 -7.75
N LYS A 369 -7.96 -16.13 -8.12
CA LYS A 369 -7.05 -17.20 -8.59
C LYS A 369 -6.24 -16.81 -9.84
N ASN A 370 -6.78 -15.95 -10.69
CA ASN A 370 -6.10 -15.51 -11.93
C ASN A 370 -5.11 -14.35 -11.72
N ARG A 371 -5.10 -13.73 -10.53
CA ARG A 371 -4.30 -12.51 -10.25
C ARG A 371 -3.39 -12.63 -9.03
N VAL A 372 -3.54 -13.68 -8.25
CA VAL A 372 -2.64 -14.07 -7.17
C VAL A 372 -1.90 -15.31 -7.63
N LEU A 373 -0.58 -15.20 -7.80
CA LEU A 373 0.29 -16.30 -8.21
C LEU A 373 0.65 -17.23 -7.03
N TRP A 374 -0.19 -17.31 -6.00
CA TRP A 374 0.05 -18.15 -4.84
C TRP A 374 -0.91 -19.35 -4.84
N GLU A 375 -0.36 -20.56 -4.96
CA GLU A 375 -1.09 -21.76 -4.59
C GLU A 375 -1.11 -21.89 -3.05
N PRO A 376 -2.26 -22.16 -2.41
CA PRO A 376 -2.38 -22.20 -0.95
C PRO A 376 -1.61 -23.28 -0.20
N LYS A 377 -0.72 -24.01 -0.86
CA LYS A 377 -0.02 -25.12 -0.24
C LYS A 377 1.29 -24.62 0.39
N THR A 378 1.20 -24.53 1.72
CA THR A 378 2.28 -24.61 2.72
C THR A 378 3.15 -23.37 2.93
N TYR A 379 2.53 -22.32 3.50
CA TYR A 379 3.25 -21.24 4.20
C TYR A 379 4.19 -21.79 5.29
N ALA A 380 3.81 -22.88 5.98
CA ALA A 380 4.63 -23.52 7.02
C ALA A 380 5.84 -24.33 6.50
N GLN A 381 5.91 -24.70 5.22
CA GLN A 381 7.04 -25.50 4.70
C GLN A 381 8.12 -24.66 4.01
N ASN A 382 7.79 -23.42 3.62
CA ASN A 382 8.69 -22.57 2.83
C ASN A 382 9.47 -21.52 3.65
N VAL A 383 9.37 -21.55 4.99
CA VAL A 383 10.18 -20.68 5.90
C VAL A 383 11.60 -21.23 6.11
N THR A 384 12.00 -22.27 5.37
CA THR A 384 13.35 -22.84 5.51
C THR A 384 14.41 -21.94 4.87
N VAL A 385 15.11 -21.22 5.75
CA VAL A 385 16.46 -20.63 5.63
C VAL A 385 17.32 -21.34 4.56
N GLN A 386 17.94 -20.59 3.62
CA GLN A 386 19.39 -20.64 3.34
C GLN A 386 19.90 -19.38 2.59
N TYR A 387 21.03 -18.88 3.08
CA TYR A 387 21.92 -17.90 2.46
C TYR A 387 22.96 -18.65 1.60
N GLU A 388 23.27 -18.16 0.40
CA GLU A 388 24.61 -17.96 -0.22
C GLU A 388 24.59 -18.06 -1.77
N ASN A 389 25.25 -17.08 -2.41
CA ASN A 389 26.08 -17.04 -3.66
C ASN A 389 25.73 -17.96 -4.86
N GLU A 390 25.88 -17.63 -6.15
CA GLU A 390 26.61 -16.62 -6.95
C GLU A 390 26.16 -16.80 -8.43
N ILE A 391 26.70 -15.98 -9.36
CA ILE A 391 26.96 -16.26 -10.81
C ILE A 391 26.17 -15.46 -11.89
N LYS A 392 26.93 -14.51 -12.46
CA LYS A 392 27.22 -14.10 -13.87
C LYS A 392 26.14 -13.54 -14.82
N GLU A 393 26.46 -12.33 -15.29
CA GLU A 393 25.85 -11.53 -16.36
C GLU A 393 26.32 -12.00 -17.75
N GLU A 394 25.45 -11.88 -18.77
CA GLU A 394 25.82 -11.71 -20.18
C GLU A 394 24.79 -10.82 -20.90
N ASP A 395 25.31 -10.06 -21.88
CA ASP A 395 24.86 -8.77 -22.42
C ASP A 395 23.81 -8.81 -23.56
N GLY A 396 23.16 -7.66 -23.83
CA GLY A 396 22.50 -7.37 -25.12
C GLY A 396 21.46 -6.24 -25.12
N GLU A 397 21.89 -4.98 -25.25
CA GLU A 397 21.12 -3.84 -25.81
C GLU A 397 21.08 -4.00 -27.37
N GLU A 398 20.22 -3.44 -28.22
CA GLU A 398 19.69 -2.09 -28.44
C GLU A 398 18.51 -2.21 -29.46
N ASP A 399 17.44 -1.39 -29.36
CA ASP A 399 16.63 -0.89 -30.51
C ASP A 399 15.25 -0.35 -30.05
N PHE A 400 15.18 0.88 -29.52
CA PHE A 400 13.87 1.51 -29.20
C PHE A 400 13.79 3.03 -29.47
N LEU A 401 14.79 3.65 -30.09
CA LEU A 401 15.00 5.10 -29.97
C LEU A 401 14.32 6.04 -30.99
N ASN A 402 13.50 5.58 -31.94
CA ASN A 402 13.14 6.41 -33.10
C ASN A 402 11.65 6.83 -33.26
N ILE A 403 10.89 7.10 -32.19
CA ILE A 403 9.49 7.58 -32.38
C ILE A 403 9.00 8.54 -31.28
N ILE A 404 9.63 9.72 -31.06
CA ILE A 404 8.95 10.84 -30.36
C ILE A 404 9.49 12.21 -30.82
N VAL A 405 9.06 12.68 -31.99
CA VAL A 405 8.87 14.11 -32.34
C VAL A 405 7.65 14.08 -33.27
N GLU A 406 6.50 14.65 -32.92
CA GLU A 406 6.14 16.05 -33.15
C GLU A 406 4.75 16.35 -32.51
N ASP A 407 4.41 17.64 -32.52
CA ASP A 407 3.10 18.28 -32.32
C ASP A 407 2.69 18.70 -30.91
N GLU A 408 3.05 19.96 -30.63
CA GLU A 408 2.34 20.88 -29.73
C GLU A 408 1.52 21.84 -30.60
N HIS A 409 0.22 22.00 -30.29
CA HIS A 409 -0.54 23.26 -30.30
C HIS A 409 -1.99 22.95 -29.89
N ASP A 410 -2.47 23.57 -28.80
CA ASP A 410 -3.61 24.50 -28.86
C ASP A 410 -4.18 24.86 -27.48
N GLU A 411 -4.16 26.18 -27.27
CA GLU A 411 -5.16 27.13 -26.78
C GLU A 411 -6.20 26.75 -25.71
N ALA A 412 -6.28 27.66 -24.75
CA ALA A 412 -7.17 27.72 -23.60
C ALA A 412 -8.51 28.36 -23.97
N ILE A 413 -9.61 27.91 -23.35
CA ILE A 413 -10.82 28.73 -23.12
C ILE A 413 -11.44 28.35 -21.76
N GLU A 414 -11.81 29.39 -21.01
CA GLU A 414 -12.59 29.46 -19.75
C GLU A 414 -14.04 28.95 -19.98
N GLU A 415 -14.99 28.77 -19.06
CA GLU A 415 -15.44 29.56 -17.92
C GLU A 415 -16.63 28.80 -17.25
N ASP A 416 -16.82 29.03 -15.95
CA ASP A 416 -18.06 29.14 -15.15
C ASP A 416 -19.16 28.05 -14.99
N GLY A 417 -19.55 27.89 -13.71
CA GLY A 417 -20.94 28.18 -13.27
C GLY A 417 -21.76 27.06 -12.60
N LEU A 418 -21.81 27.07 -11.24
CA LEU A 418 -22.97 27.01 -10.30
C LEU A 418 -24.12 25.97 -10.54
N GLU A 419 -24.86 25.36 -9.60
CA GLU A 419 -25.08 25.46 -8.14
C GLU A 419 -25.98 24.26 -7.71
N GLU A 420 -25.87 23.83 -6.42
CA GLU A 420 -26.91 23.45 -5.43
C GLU A 420 -28.13 22.52 -5.74
N ASP A 421 -28.75 21.75 -4.82
CA ASP A 421 -28.52 21.28 -3.44
C ASP A 421 -29.66 20.29 -3.00
N VAL A 422 -29.48 19.66 -1.83
CA VAL A 422 -30.47 19.15 -0.85
C VAL A 422 -31.09 17.73 -0.88
N THR A 423 -30.79 17.08 0.25
CA THR A 423 -31.19 15.92 1.08
C THR A 423 -32.59 15.28 1.04
N GLU A 424 -32.67 14.02 1.53
CA GLU A 424 -33.56 13.66 2.67
C GLU A 424 -33.14 12.36 3.42
N GLN A 425 -33.47 12.29 4.72
CA GLN A 425 -33.09 11.28 5.73
C GLN A 425 -34.22 10.28 6.06
N VAL A 426 -33.88 9.12 6.62
CA VAL A 426 -34.84 8.22 7.33
C VAL A 426 -34.18 7.63 8.60
N PRO A 427 -34.88 7.54 9.76
CA PRO A 427 -34.29 7.12 11.04
C PRO A 427 -34.51 5.62 11.36
N GLN A 428 -33.66 5.06 12.23
CA GLN A 428 -33.87 3.76 12.89
C GLN A 428 -33.42 3.79 14.36
N THR A 429 -34.21 3.18 15.23
CA THR A 429 -33.97 2.98 16.67
C THR A 429 -33.10 1.73 16.93
N GLN A 430 -32.28 1.75 17.99
CA GLN A 430 -31.40 0.64 18.41
C GLN A 430 -31.55 0.36 19.92
N GLU A 431 -31.60 -0.92 20.28
CA GLU A 431 -31.33 -1.42 21.64
C GLU A 431 -29.84 -1.82 21.75
N GLU A 432 -29.16 -1.39 22.82
CA GLU A 432 -27.76 -1.71 23.15
C GLU A 432 -27.69 -2.95 24.07
N ILE A 433 -26.77 -3.88 23.78
CA ILE A 433 -26.36 -4.95 24.70
C ILE A 433 -24.93 -4.67 25.16
N ILE A 434 -24.72 -4.57 26.48
CA ILE A 434 -23.43 -4.26 27.12
C ILE A 434 -22.87 -5.53 27.75
N ILE A 435 -21.67 -5.96 27.35
CA ILE A 435 -20.90 -7.03 28.01
C ILE A 435 -19.67 -6.40 28.69
N THR A 436 -19.48 -6.68 29.99
CA THR A 436 -18.45 -6.07 30.84
C THR A 436 -17.42 -7.12 31.28
N ILE A 437 -16.12 -6.86 31.10
CA ILE A 437 -15.02 -7.74 31.56
C ILE A 437 -13.95 -6.90 32.28
N LEU A 438 -13.33 -7.45 33.34
CA LEU A 438 -12.38 -6.78 34.24
C LEU A 438 -10.93 -7.24 33.98
N TRP A 439 -9.95 -6.33 34.07
CA TRP A 439 -8.50 -6.67 34.00
C TRP A 439 -7.73 -5.82 35.03
N SER A 440 -6.66 -6.40 35.59
CA SER A 440 -5.84 -5.83 36.68
C SER A 440 -4.47 -5.38 36.14
N PRO A 441 -4.03 -4.14 36.43
CA PRO A 441 -2.77 -3.61 35.92
C PRO A 441 -1.57 -3.94 36.83
N SER A 442 -0.60 -4.66 36.30
CA SER A 442 0.74 -4.85 36.89
C SER A 442 1.65 -5.44 35.80
N GLN A 443 2.76 -4.86 35.33
CA GLN A 443 3.63 -3.75 35.74
C GLN A 443 4.24 -3.08 34.48
N LEU A 444 4.69 -1.84 34.67
CA LEU A 444 5.22 -0.85 33.70
C LEU A 444 6.51 -1.24 32.98
#